data_AF-A0AA41DQE2-F1
#
_entry.id   AF-A0AA41DQE2-F1
#
_cell.length_a   1.000
_cell.length_b   1.000
_cell.length_c   1.000
_cell.angle_alpha   90.00
_cell.angle_beta   90.00
_cell.angle_gamma   90.00
#
_symmetry.space_group_name_H-M   'P 1'
#
loop_
_entity.id
_entity.type
_entity.pdbx_description
1 polymer ?
#
loop_
_entity_poly.entity_id
_entity_poly.type
_entity_poly.pdbx_seq_one_letter_code
_entity_poly.pdbx_strand_id
1 'polypeptide(L)'
;MRIIKITSSVLLALALPLMGACSEQSPQVHKATSSADSPKKQELKLTVYKDKNCGCCKGWIEHIHQSDINTKAIDADDMGLIKSQYQIKPNQRSCHTAVSANGFVFEGHVPAKFIKQFLSEKHPAHIIGLTVPAMPLGTPGMEMGDAFHKYNIEFITTNTTTGVYKHISQYDEQF
;
A
#
# COMPACT_ATOMS: atom_id res chain seq x y z
N MET A 1 8.66 55.09 -15.78
CA MET A 1 9.55 55.62 -14.74
C MET A 1 9.04 56.98 -14.29
N ARG A 2 8.34 57.05 -13.15
CA ARG A 2 7.98 58.32 -12.48
C ARG A 2 8.19 58.11 -10.98
N ILE A 3 9.13 58.86 -10.45
CA ILE A 3 9.57 58.89 -9.05
C ILE A 3 8.96 60.17 -8.48
N ILE A 4 8.21 60.08 -7.37
CA ILE A 4 7.92 61.22 -6.50
C ILE A 4 7.98 60.71 -5.04
N LYS A 5 9.00 61.17 -4.31
CA LYS A 5 9.13 61.14 -2.85
C LYS A 5 8.39 62.36 -2.26
N ILE A 6 8.07 62.37 -0.96
CA ILE A 6 8.03 63.52 0.01
C ILE A 6 7.32 63.03 1.31
N THR A 7 8.07 62.75 2.40
CA THR A 7 8.21 63.47 3.73
C THR A 7 6.89 63.65 4.52
N SER A 8 6.74 63.59 5.85
CA SER A 8 7.56 63.98 7.03
C SER A 8 6.80 63.50 8.30
N SER A 9 7.39 62.77 9.25
CA SER A 9 7.89 63.21 10.59
C SER A 9 6.90 63.82 11.62
N VAL A 10 6.73 63.06 12.72
CA VAL A 10 6.75 63.42 14.18
C VAL A 10 5.64 64.30 14.78
N LEU A 11 4.94 63.83 15.83
CA LEU A 11 5.06 64.34 17.23
C LEU A 11 4.17 63.60 18.25
N LEU A 12 4.52 63.80 19.52
CA LEU A 12 4.33 63.01 20.73
C LEU A 12 3.34 63.69 21.71
N ALA A 13 2.75 62.87 22.60
CA ALA A 13 2.41 63.15 24.02
C ALA A 13 0.92 63.31 24.47
N LEU A 14 0.51 62.30 25.27
CA LEU A 14 -0.20 62.29 26.57
C LEU A 14 -1.40 63.22 26.87
N ALA A 15 -2.53 62.60 27.26
CA ALA A 15 -3.18 62.79 28.58
C ALA A 15 -4.30 61.74 28.83
N LEU A 16 -4.55 61.45 30.11
CA LEU A 16 -5.20 60.28 30.75
C LEU A 16 -6.70 60.52 31.11
N PRO A 17 -7.44 59.56 31.74
CA PRO A 17 -8.65 58.91 31.21
C PRO A 17 -9.98 59.34 31.86
N LEU A 18 -11.11 58.90 31.29
CA LEU A 18 -12.39 58.79 32.01
C LEU A 18 -13.09 57.47 31.72
N MET A 19 -13.65 56.92 32.80
CA MET A 19 -14.35 55.65 32.93
C MET A 19 -15.58 55.53 32.04
N GLY A 20 -15.92 54.31 31.63
CA GLY A 20 -17.29 54.03 31.18
C GLY A 20 -17.48 52.73 30.40
N ALA A 21 -17.88 51.69 31.13
CA ALA A 21 -18.74 50.59 30.70
C ALA A 21 -18.19 49.58 29.66
N CYS A 22 -17.91 48.37 30.16
CA CYS A 22 -17.86 47.15 29.37
C CYS A 22 -19.23 46.90 28.72
N SER A 23 -19.27 46.96 27.38
CA SER A 23 -20.30 46.29 26.59
C SER A 23 -19.62 45.14 25.87
N GLU A 24 -20.03 43.91 26.21
CA GLU A 24 -19.48 42.67 25.72
C GLU A 24 -19.99 42.42 24.29
N GLN A 25 -19.29 42.97 23.29
CA GLN A 25 -19.52 42.66 21.89
C GLN A 25 -18.17 42.36 21.23
N SER A 26 -17.77 41.09 21.26
CA SER A 26 -16.53 40.65 20.62
C SER A 26 -16.68 40.63 19.09
N PRO A 27 -15.79 41.29 18.33
CA PRO A 27 -15.77 41.24 16.88
C PRO A 27 -14.97 40.05 16.33
N GLN A 28 -15.60 39.34 15.39
CA GLN A 28 -14.99 38.71 14.20
C GLN A 28 -13.78 37.77 14.40
N VAL A 29 -14.00 36.47 14.21
CA VAL A 29 -13.18 35.72 13.25
C VAL A 29 -14.09 34.73 12.53
N HIS A 30 -14.40 35.02 11.27
CA HIS A 30 -14.77 33.99 10.30
C HIS A 30 -13.63 32.98 10.24
N LYS A 31 -13.69 31.95 11.08
CA LYS A 31 -12.85 30.77 10.95
C LYS A 31 -13.39 30.01 9.75
N ALA A 32 -12.93 30.41 8.56
CA ALA A 32 -12.79 29.48 7.46
C ALA A 32 -11.92 28.34 8.01
N THR A 33 -12.58 27.34 8.59
CA THR A 33 -11.96 26.08 8.91
C THR A 33 -11.77 25.42 7.56
N SER A 34 -10.66 25.74 6.91
CA SER A 34 -10.03 24.88 5.93
C SER A 34 -9.98 23.50 6.57
N SER A 35 -10.96 22.66 6.22
CA SER A 35 -10.85 21.23 6.42
C SER A 35 -9.69 20.83 5.55
N ALA A 36 -8.51 20.74 6.18
CA ALA A 36 -7.32 20.19 5.58
C ALA A 36 -7.72 18.79 5.10
N ASP A 37 -7.91 18.67 3.78
CA ASP A 37 -8.04 17.43 3.07
C ASP A 37 -6.71 16.68 3.24
N SER A 38 -6.58 16.02 4.38
CA SER A 38 -5.50 15.09 4.62
C SER A 38 -5.75 13.95 3.65
N PRO A 39 -4.80 13.64 2.73
CA PRO A 39 -5.02 12.56 1.78
C PRO A 39 -5.33 11.30 2.58
N LYS A 40 -6.57 10.81 2.44
CA LYS A 40 -7.03 9.58 3.10
C LYS A 40 -6.07 8.48 2.63
N LYS A 41 -5.18 8.02 3.52
CA LYS A 41 -4.27 6.89 3.27
C LYS A 41 -5.13 5.77 2.71
N GLN A 42 -5.00 5.51 1.41
CA GLN A 42 -5.81 4.50 0.76
C GLN A 42 -5.41 3.16 1.37
N GLU A 43 -6.38 2.53 2.01
CA GLU A 43 -6.21 1.25 2.68
C GLU A 43 -5.96 0.16 1.63
N LEU A 44 -4.80 -0.51 1.70
CA LEU A 44 -4.47 -1.59 0.78
C LEU A 44 -5.38 -2.79 1.05
N LYS A 45 -6.00 -3.32 -0.01
CA LYS A 45 -6.95 -4.43 0.05
C LYS A 45 -6.64 -5.46 -1.02
N LEU A 46 -6.63 -6.74 -0.63
CA LEU A 46 -6.48 -7.88 -1.53
C LEU A 46 -7.70 -8.80 -1.43
N THR A 47 -8.22 -9.28 -2.55
CA THR A 47 -9.11 -10.44 -2.60
C THR A 47 -8.25 -11.68 -2.77
N VAL A 48 -8.36 -12.65 -1.88
CA VAL A 48 -7.48 -13.84 -1.85
C VAL A 48 -8.32 -15.08 -2.14
N TYR A 49 -8.10 -15.70 -3.29
CA TYR A 49 -8.69 -16.97 -3.68
C TYR A 49 -7.80 -18.11 -3.23
N LYS A 50 -8.36 -19.08 -2.51
CA LYS A 50 -7.61 -20.23 -2.01
C LYS A 50 -8.51 -21.45 -1.85
N ASP A 51 -7.90 -22.61 -1.66
CA ASP A 51 -8.61 -23.77 -1.12
C ASP A 51 -9.00 -23.52 0.36
N LYS A 52 -10.18 -24.03 0.77
CA LYS A 52 -10.72 -23.88 2.13
C LYS A 52 -9.80 -24.44 3.22
N ASN A 53 -9.16 -25.57 2.91
CA ASN A 53 -8.36 -26.37 3.84
C ASN A 53 -6.86 -26.11 3.72
N CYS A 54 -6.42 -25.18 2.87
CA CYS A 54 -5.02 -24.80 2.74
C CYS A 54 -4.51 -24.06 3.99
N GLY A 55 -3.74 -24.75 4.84
CA GLY A 55 -3.17 -24.19 6.08
C GLY A 55 -2.15 -23.07 5.83
N CYS A 56 -1.19 -23.28 4.92
CA CYS A 56 -0.16 -22.28 4.61
C CYS A 56 -0.73 -21.00 4.01
N CYS A 57 -1.81 -21.09 3.21
CA CYS A 57 -2.53 -19.94 2.70
C CYS A 57 -3.10 -19.05 3.82
N LYS A 58 -3.54 -19.67 4.94
CA LYS A 58 -4.01 -18.91 6.12
C LYS A 58 -2.85 -18.23 6.82
N GLY A 59 -1.70 -18.90 6.97
CA GLY A 59 -0.48 -18.30 7.52
C GLY A 59 0.01 -17.10 6.70
N TRP A 60 -0.05 -17.20 5.36
CA TRP A 60 0.27 -16.07 4.49
C TRP A 60 -0.70 -14.90 4.66
N ILE A 61 -2.02 -15.16 4.76
CA ILE A 61 -3.02 -14.11 5.03
C ILE A 61 -2.72 -13.39 6.36
N GLU A 62 -2.32 -14.13 7.40
CA GLU A 62 -1.95 -13.55 8.69
C GLU A 62 -0.74 -12.59 8.56
N HIS A 63 0.31 -13.00 7.86
CA HIS A 63 1.46 -12.13 7.53
C HIS A 63 1.04 -10.83 6.82
N ILE A 64 0.10 -10.94 5.89
CA ILE A 64 -0.43 -9.81 5.12
C ILE A 64 -1.19 -8.84 6.03
N HIS A 65 -2.01 -9.35 6.97
CA HIS A 65 -2.69 -8.54 7.97
C HIS A 65 -1.72 -7.85 8.93
N GLN A 66 -0.70 -8.56 9.43
CA GLN A 66 0.35 -7.98 10.28
C GLN A 66 1.14 -6.88 9.55
N SER A 67 1.09 -6.89 8.23
CA SER A 67 1.68 -5.87 7.37
C SER A 67 0.69 -4.77 6.97
N ASP A 68 -0.41 -4.53 7.70
CA ASP A 68 -1.40 -3.47 7.43
C ASP A 68 -2.05 -3.54 6.03
N ILE A 69 -2.19 -4.73 5.45
CA ILE A 69 -2.93 -4.96 4.21
C ILE A 69 -4.16 -5.79 4.56
N ASN A 70 -5.35 -5.29 4.27
CA ASN A 70 -6.56 -6.09 4.51
C ASN A 70 -6.76 -7.14 3.44
N THR A 71 -7.35 -8.27 3.82
CA THR A 71 -7.73 -9.30 2.87
C THR A 71 -9.21 -9.64 2.93
N LYS A 72 -9.77 -10.03 1.78
CA LYS A 72 -11.03 -10.75 1.68
C LYS A 72 -10.73 -12.14 1.14
N ALA A 73 -10.76 -13.15 2.01
CA ALA A 73 -10.57 -14.53 1.59
C ALA A 73 -11.84 -15.09 0.92
N ILE A 74 -11.67 -15.79 -0.20
CA ILE A 74 -12.70 -16.52 -0.92
C ILE A 74 -12.21 -17.95 -1.09
N ASP A 75 -12.96 -18.89 -0.52
CA ASP A 75 -12.74 -20.31 -0.76
C ASP A 75 -13.24 -20.64 -2.16
N ALA A 76 -12.35 -21.08 -3.04
CA ALA A 76 -12.66 -21.42 -4.42
C ALA A 76 -12.70 -22.94 -4.61
N ASP A 77 -13.76 -23.44 -5.24
CA ASP A 77 -13.92 -24.87 -5.54
C ASP A 77 -12.91 -25.34 -6.61
N ASP A 78 -12.54 -24.46 -7.54
CA ASP A 78 -11.56 -24.73 -8.59
C ASP A 78 -10.53 -23.59 -8.68
N MET A 79 -9.40 -23.78 -8.02
CA MET A 79 -8.27 -22.85 -8.11
C MET A 79 -7.61 -22.84 -9.50
N GLY A 80 -7.72 -23.92 -10.27
CA GLY A 80 -7.21 -23.99 -11.64
C GLY A 80 -7.95 -23.03 -12.57
N LEU A 81 -9.27 -22.93 -12.42
CA LEU A 81 -10.11 -21.97 -13.12
C LEU A 81 -9.74 -20.52 -12.76
N ILE A 82 -9.64 -20.20 -11.46
CA ILE A 82 -9.23 -18.86 -10.99
C ILE A 82 -7.88 -18.46 -11.60
N LYS A 83 -6.87 -19.32 -11.48
CA LYS A 83 -5.53 -19.04 -12.03
C LYS A 83 -5.54 -18.83 -13.54
N SER A 84 -6.42 -19.53 -14.26
CA SER A 84 -6.55 -19.39 -15.71
C SER A 84 -7.25 -18.09 -16.10
N GLN A 85 -8.26 -17.64 -15.34
CA GLN A 85 -8.91 -16.34 -15.53
C GLN A 85 -7.91 -15.17 -15.40
N TYR A 86 -6.98 -15.27 -14.45
CA TYR A 86 -5.91 -14.29 -14.27
C TYR A 86 -4.67 -14.54 -15.14
N GLN A 87 -4.76 -15.46 -16.12
CA GLN A 87 -3.70 -15.76 -17.09
C GLN A 87 -2.37 -16.21 -16.44
N ILE A 88 -2.44 -16.84 -15.27
CA ILE A 88 -1.28 -17.34 -14.54
C ILE A 88 -0.82 -18.65 -15.20
N LYS A 89 0.38 -18.60 -15.80
CA LYS A 89 1.00 -19.71 -16.53
C LYS A 89 1.27 -20.89 -15.60
N PRO A 90 1.18 -22.15 -16.08
CA PRO A 90 1.35 -23.33 -15.23
C PRO A 90 2.63 -23.33 -14.39
N ASN A 91 3.76 -22.89 -14.95
CA ASN A 91 5.05 -22.82 -14.25
C ASN A 91 5.17 -21.70 -13.20
N GLN A 92 4.17 -20.81 -13.13
CA GLN A 92 4.13 -19.70 -12.19
C GLN A 92 3.12 -19.93 -11.05
N ARG A 93 2.44 -21.08 -11.03
CA ARG A 93 1.34 -21.34 -10.09
C ARG A 93 1.84 -21.75 -8.70
N SER A 94 1.02 -21.44 -7.72
CA SER A 94 1.16 -21.77 -6.30
C SER A 94 -0.20 -22.13 -5.69
N CYS A 95 -0.31 -22.16 -4.37
CA CYS A 95 -1.49 -22.61 -3.61
C CYS A 95 -2.66 -21.60 -3.62
N HIS A 96 -2.40 -20.30 -3.75
CA HIS A 96 -3.43 -19.26 -3.71
C HIS A 96 -3.12 -18.12 -4.68
N THR A 97 -4.13 -17.29 -4.96
CA THR A 97 -4.03 -16.13 -5.85
C THR A 97 -4.68 -14.93 -5.17
N ALA A 98 -3.93 -13.86 -4.95
CA ALA A 98 -4.43 -12.61 -4.41
C ALA A 98 -4.53 -11.55 -5.50
N VAL A 99 -5.54 -10.68 -5.42
CA VAL A 99 -5.82 -9.65 -6.42
C VAL A 99 -6.09 -8.33 -5.72
N SER A 100 -5.33 -7.30 -6.07
CA SER A 100 -5.52 -5.96 -5.51
C SER A 100 -6.73 -5.24 -6.11
N ALA A 101 -7.17 -4.17 -5.46
CA ALA A 101 -8.30 -3.36 -5.93
C ALA A 101 -8.08 -2.74 -7.34
N ASN A 102 -6.83 -2.53 -7.74
CA ASN A 102 -6.44 -2.06 -9.08
C ASN A 102 -6.11 -3.19 -10.07
N GLY A 103 -6.38 -4.45 -9.71
CA GLY A 103 -6.29 -5.60 -10.63
C GLY A 103 -4.93 -6.26 -10.75
N PHE A 104 -3.94 -5.88 -9.94
CA PHE A 104 -2.66 -6.60 -9.90
C PHE A 104 -2.79 -7.93 -9.17
N VAL A 105 -2.04 -8.93 -9.65
CA VAL A 105 -2.11 -10.33 -9.21
C VAL A 105 -0.89 -10.67 -8.38
N PHE A 106 -1.08 -11.31 -7.24
CA PHE A 106 -0.02 -11.83 -6.38
C PHE A 106 -0.25 -13.33 -6.18
N GLU A 107 0.58 -14.15 -6.80
CA GLU A 107 0.43 -15.61 -6.84
C GLU A 107 1.39 -16.27 -5.85
N GLY A 108 0.85 -17.09 -4.95
CA GLY A 108 1.65 -17.77 -3.94
C GLY A 108 2.20 -16.88 -2.85
N HIS A 109 3.24 -17.36 -2.17
CA HIS A 109 3.76 -16.80 -0.93
C HIS A 109 4.65 -15.56 -1.14
N VAL A 110 4.16 -14.57 -1.89
CA VAL A 110 4.82 -13.27 -2.11
C VAL A 110 4.83 -12.48 -0.78
N PRO A 111 5.98 -12.05 -0.24
CA PRO A 111 6.00 -11.29 1.01
C PRO A 111 5.33 -9.92 0.87
N ALA A 112 4.59 -9.50 1.91
CA ALA A 112 3.88 -8.23 1.98
C ALA A 112 4.75 -7.00 1.64
N LYS A 113 6.02 -7.00 2.05
CA LYS A 113 7.03 -5.98 1.70
C LYS A 113 7.07 -5.72 0.20
N PHE A 114 7.18 -6.78 -0.60
CA PHE A 114 7.29 -6.68 -2.05
C PHE A 114 5.95 -6.41 -2.73
N ILE A 115 4.83 -6.80 -2.11
CA ILE A 115 3.50 -6.38 -2.57
C ILE A 115 3.35 -4.86 -2.46
N LYS A 116 3.69 -4.27 -1.30
CA LYS A 116 3.65 -2.82 -1.10
C LYS A 116 4.60 -2.10 -2.05
N GLN A 117 5.83 -2.59 -2.17
CA GLN A 117 6.82 -2.01 -3.08
C GLN A 117 6.30 -2.02 -4.52
N PHE A 118 5.85 -3.18 -5.01
CA PHE A 118 5.30 -3.33 -6.35
C PHE A 118 4.12 -2.38 -6.59
N LEU A 119 3.18 -2.27 -5.66
CA LEU A 119 2.02 -1.37 -5.79
C LEU A 119 2.39 0.12 -5.77
N SER A 120 3.57 0.48 -5.25
CA SER A 120 4.08 1.86 -5.28
C SER A 120 4.85 2.22 -6.56
N GLU A 121 5.26 1.20 -7.32
CA GLU A 121 6.02 1.35 -8.56
C GLU A 121 5.12 1.55 -9.78
N LYS A 122 5.67 2.14 -10.84
CA LYS A 122 5.01 2.20 -12.15
C LYS A 122 5.45 1.01 -12.98
N HIS A 123 4.48 0.23 -13.47
CA HIS A 123 4.74 -0.95 -14.29
C HIS A 123 4.25 -0.75 -15.73
N PRO A 124 4.96 -1.31 -16.73
CA PRO A 124 4.43 -1.46 -18.07
C PRO A 124 3.12 -2.27 -18.07
N ALA A 125 2.23 -2.00 -19.02
CA ALA A 125 0.91 -2.65 -19.11
C ALA A 125 0.94 -4.18 -19.24
N HIS A 126 2.06 -4.76 -19.67
CA HIS A 126 2.20 -6.22 -19.79
C HIS A 126 2.57 -6.90 -18.47
N ILE A 127 2.99 -6.16 -17.43
CA ILE A 127 3.24 -6.69 -16.09
C ILE A 127 1.94 -6.59 -15.29
N ILE A 128 1.43 -7.75 -14.89
CA ILE A 128 0.15 -7.84 -14.18
C ILE A 128 0.33 -8.21 -12.71
N GLY A 129 1.56 -8.48 -12.26
CA GLY A 129 1.82 -8.74 -10.85
C GLY A 129 3.08 -9.54 -10.56
N LEU A 130 3.09 -10.19 -9.40
CA LEU A 130 4.21 -10.98 -8.89
C LEU A 130 3.80 -12.41 -8.53
N THR A 131 4.74 -13.34 -8.65
CA THR A 131 4.55 -14.73 -8.22
C THR A 131 5.74 -15.22 -7.39
N VAL A 132 5.46 -16.06 -6.41
CA VAL A 132 6.39 -17.04 -5.86
C VAL A 132 5.89 -18.43 -6.27
N PRO A 133 6.45 -19.03 -7.33
CA PRO A 133 5.99 -20.33 -7.82
C PRO A 133 6.20 -21.47 -6.82
N ALA A 134 5.40 -22.52 -6.94
CA ALA A 134 5.39 -23.66 -6.02
C ALA A 134 5.13 -23.21 -4.56
N MET A 135 5.85 -23.73 -3.57
CA MET A 135 5.72 -23.37 -2.14
C MET A 135 7.09 -23.53 -1.43
N PRO A 136 8.05 -22.62 -1.64
CA PRO A 136 9.36 -22.72 -1.00
C PRO A 136 9.24 -22.62 0.53
N LEU A 137 9.96 -23.49 1.24
CA LEU A 137 9.98 -23.47 2.70
C LEU A 137 10.61 -22.18 3.23
N GLY A 138 10.04 -21.64 4.31
CA GLY A 138 10.48 -20.40 4.94
C GLY A 138 9.98 -19.12 4.25
N THR A 139 9.16 -19.25 3.20
CA THR A 139 8.34 -18.12 2.72
C THR A 139 7.22 -17.80 3.71
N PRO A 140 6.63 -16.58 3.71
CA PRO A 140 5.64 -16.21 4.71
C PRO A 140 4.40 -17.12 4.68
N GLY A 141 4.08 -17.78 5.79
CA GLY A 141 3.06 -18.83 5.88
C GLY A 141 3.54 -20.26 5.56
N MET A 142 4.81 -20.44 5.20
CA MET A 142 5.49 -21.72 4.96
C MET A 142 6.70 -21.92 5.89
N GLU A 143 6.76 -21.20 7.01
CA GLU A 143 7.81 -21.30 8.00
C GLU A 143 7.75 -22.64 8.73
N MET A 144 8.91 -23.30 8.87
CA MET A 144 9.05 -24.59 9.51
C MET A 144 10.37 -24.63 10.29
N GLY A 145 10.37 -24.07 11.50
CA GLY A 145 11.61 -23.83 12.25
C GLY A 145 12.57 -22.93 11.47
N ASP A 146 13.86 -23.29 11.45
CA ASP A 146 14.90 -22.52 10.78
C ASP A 146 15.09 -22.89 9.29
N ALA A 147 14.23 -23.75 8.74
CA ALA A 147 14.35 -24.20 7.35
C ALA A 147 13.97 -23.08 6.37
N PHE A 148 14.88 -22.77 5.44
CA PHE A 148 14.68 -21.74 4.42
C PHE A 148 15.21 -22.19 3.06
N HIS A 149 14.35 -22.13 2.04
CA HIS A 149 14.73 -22.34 0.65
C HIS A 149 14.88 -21.00 -0.04
N LYS A 150 16.04 -20.76 -0.68
CA LYS A 150 16.23 -19.61 -1.56
C LYS A 150 15.21 -19.66 -2.69
N TYR A 151 14.65 -18.52 -3.05
CA TYR A 151 13.60 -18.46 -4.06
C TYR A 151 13.65 -17.14 -4.83
N ASN A 152 12.94 -17.12 -5.96
CA ASN A 152 12.72 -15.91 -6.73
C ASN A 152 11.28 -15.44 -6.56
N ILE A 153 11.12 -14.13 -6.48
CA ILE A 153 9.87 -13.46 -6.80
C ILE A 153 9.97 -13.08 -8.27
N GLU A 154 9.02 -13.51 -9.08
CA GLU A 154 9.02 -13.31 -10.53
C GLU A 154 7.86 -12.40 -10.94
N PHE A 155 8.01 -11.71 -12.07
CA PHE A 155 6.91 -10.99 -12.69
C PHE A 155 5.91 -11.96 -13.34
N ILE A 156 4.62 -11.66 -13.16
CA ILE A 156 3.56 -12.24 -13.99
C ILE A 156 3.34 -11.29 -15.17
N THR A 157 3.40 -11.84 -16.38
CA THR A 157 3.28 -11.08 -17.62
C THR A 157 2.22 -11.65 -18.56
N THR A 158 1.54 -10.78 -19.30
CA THR A 158 0.57 -11.18 -20.35
C THR A 158 1.25 -11.59 -21.65
N ASN A 159 2.52 -11.23 -21.84
CA ASN A 159 3.33 -11.65 -22.98
C ASN A 159 4.19 -12.89 -22.63
N THR A 160 5.11 -13.27 -23.50
CA THR A 160 6.01 -14.42 -23.27
C THR A 160 7.23 -14.08 -22.41
N THR A 161 7.45 -12.80 -22.08
CA THR A 161 8.63 -12.36 -21.32
C THR A 161 8.56 -12.89 -19.89
N THR A 162 9.64 -13.49 -19.42
CA THR A 162 9.84 -13.86 -18.02
C THR A 162 10.83 -12.89 -17.38
N GLY A 163 10.78 -12.74 -16.06
CA GLY A 163 11.72 -11.88 -15.36
C GLY A 163 11.65 -12.08 -13.86
N VAL A 164 12.82 -12.03 -13.21
CA VAL A 164 12.93 -12.03 -11.75
C VAL A 164 12.75 -10.59 -11.26
N TYR A 165 11.81 -10.39 -10.34
CA TYR A 165 11.63 -9.13 -9.60
C TYR A 165 12.68 -9.03 -8.48
N LYS A 166 12.85 -10.12 -7.72
CA LYS A 166 13.78 -10.18 -6.59
C LYS A 166 14.26 -11.62 -6.37
N HIS A 167 15.56 -11.78 -6.16
CA HIS A 167 16.11 -13.00 -5.60
C HIS A 167 16.16 -12.86 -4.07
N ILE A 168 15.65 -13.85 -3.35
CA ILE A 168 15.69 -13.92 -1.89
C ILE A 168 16.63 -15.04 -1.49
N SER A 169 17.74 -14.65 -0.87
CA SER A 169 18.82 -15.55 -0.51
C SER A 169 18.88 -15.85 0.98
N GLN A 170 18.33 -14.95 1.81
CA GLN A 170 18.27 -15.04 3.27
C GLN A 170 16.86 -14.75 3.78
N TYR A 171 16.51 -15.34 4.92
CA TYR A 171 15.16 -15.23 5.52
C TYR A 171 14.73 -13.79 5.79
N ASP A 172 15.63 -12.96 6.35
CA ASP A 172 15.32 -11.58 6.75
C ASP A 172 15.09 -10.63 5.56
N GLU A 173 15.52 -10.98 4.35
CA GLU A 173 15.31 -10.14 3.16
C GLU A 173 13.82 -9.99 2.80
N GLN A 174 12.98 -10.90 3.31
CA GLN A 174 11.53 -11.00 3.06
C GLN A 174 10.70 -9.92 3.77
N PHE A 175 11.27 -9.30 4.82
CA PHE A 175 10.57 -8.38 5.73
C PHE A 175 11.10 -6.95 5.64
#